data_AF-A0AAU5BDQ1-F1
#
_entry.id   AF-A0AAU5BDQ1-F1
#
_cell.length_a   1.000
_cell.length_b   1.000
_cell.length_c   1.000
_cell.angle_alpha   90.00
_cell.angle_beta   90.00
_cell.angle_gamma   90.00
#
_symmetry.space_group_name_H-M   'P 1'
#
loop_
_entity.id
_entity.type
_entity.pdbx_description
1 polymer ?
#
loop_
_entity_poly.entity_id
_entity_poly.type
_entity_poly.pdbx_seq_one_letter_code
_entity_poly.pdbx_strand_id
1 'polypeptide(L)'
;MEQGRPSTGRQAGISVVLLVVDLTVIGWLVFRYGMTGWADSYDDSNPPEAPHEAVRATWLLFGAAIVTGGGFHLLRRRTCGTVQLLVLGSGAALLASLAAGGG
;
A
#
# COMPACT_ATOMS: atom_id res chain seq x y z
N MET A 1 22.29 26.65 17.20
CA MET A 1 21.73 25.36 17.63
C MET A 1 21.76 24.42 16.42
N GLU A 2 22.83 23.64 16.27
CA GLU A 2 22.94 22.63 15.21
C GLU A 2 22.03 21.45 15.55
N GLN A 3 20.90 21.34 14.85
CA GLN A 3 20.07 20.15 14.93
C GLN A 3 20.78 19.03 14.15
N GLY A 4 21.32 18.06 14.91
CA GLY A 4 22.06 16.92 14.38
C GLY A 4 21.30 16.21 13.27
N ARG A 5 21.87 16.21 12.06
CA ARG A 5 21.36 15.43 10.94
C ARG A 5 21.19 13.96 11.39
N PRO A 6 20.01 13.34 11.20
CA PRO A 6 19.81 11.94 11.50
C PRO A 6 20.86 11.09 10.78
N SER A 7 21.58 10.24 11.52
CA SER A 7 22.59 9.34 10.96
C SER A 7 21.99 8.50 9.83
N THR A 8 22.76 8.29 8.76
CA THR A 8 22.34 7.54 7.57
C THR A 8 21.79 6.15 7.94
N GLY A 9 22.40 5.47 8.92
CA GLY A 9 21.94 4.18 9.42
C GLY A 9 20.54 4.21 10.06
N ARG A 10 20.21 5.27 10.83
CA ARG A 10 18.86 5.43 11.40
C ARG A 10 17.82 5.69 10.31
N GLN A 11 18.19 6.41 9.25
CA GLN A 11 17.29 6.64 8.12
C GLN A 11 17.01 5.34 7.35
N ALA A 12 18.05 4.56 7.06
CA ALA A 12 17.91 3.27 6.40
C ALA A 12 17.08 2.29 7.23
N GLY A 13 17.29 2.22 8.54
CA GLY A 13 16.49 1.36 9.43
C GLY A 13 15.00 1.70 9.42
N ILE A 14 14.66 2.99 9.48
CA ILE A 14 13.25 3.44 9.41
C ILE A 14 12.65 3.08 8.05
N SER A 15 13.37 3.30 6.94
CA SER A 15 12.89 2.92 5.61
C SER A 15 12.64 1.43 5.48
N VAL A 16 13.52 0.58 6.03
CA VAL A 16 13.37 -0.88 5.98
C VAL A 16 12.17 -1.35 6.80
N VAL A 17 11.99 -0.80 8.00
CA VAL A 17 10.82 -1.15 8.84
C VAL A 17 9.52 -0.76 8.14
N LEU A 18 9.45 0.45 7.58
CA LEU A 18 8.28 0.90 6.83
C LEU A 18 8.03 0.03 5.59
N LEU A 19 9.08 -0.35 4.88
CA LEU A 19 8.98 -1.26 3.73
C LEU A 19 8.37 -2.61 4.13
N VAL A 20 8.81 -3.20 5.25
CA VAL A 20 8.26 -4.48 5.74
C VAL A 20 6.78 -4.31 6.11
N VAL A 21 6.41 -3.21 6.75
CA VAL A 21 5.01 -2.90 7.07
C VAL A 21 4.18 -2.75 5.80
N ASP A 22 4.67 -1.98 4.81
CA ASP A 22 3.99 -1.76 3.54
C ASP A 22 3.74 -3.08 2.80
N LEU A 23 4.75 -3.95 2.72
CA LEU A 23 4.63 -5.28 2.11
C LEU A 23 3.65 -6.19 2.86
N THR A 24 3.66 -6.13 4.19
CA THR A 24 2.73 -6.91 5.02
C THR A 24 1.29 -6.47 4.78
N VAL A 25 1.04 -5.16 4.73
CA VAL A 25 -0.28 -4.59 4.47
C VAL A 25 -0.76 -4.96 3.06
N ILE A 26 0.10 -4.82 2.03
CA ILE A 26 -0.24 -5.21 0.66
C ILE A 26 -0.57 -6.70 0.59
N GLY A 27 0.27 -7.55 1.16
CA GLY A 27 0.04 -9.00 1.19
C GLY A 27 -1.27 -9.37 1.89
N TRP A 28 -1.57 -8.71 3.01
CA TRP A 28 -2.83 -8.90 3.72
C TRP A 28 -4.05 -8.49 2.88
N LEU A 29 -3.99 -7.36 2.19
CA LEU A 29 -5.08 -6.88 1.34
C LEU A 29 -5.32 -7.81 0.14
N VAL A 30 -4.25 -8.30 -0.49
CA VAL A 30 -4.33 -9.28 -1.58
C VAL A 30 -4.92 -10.61 -1.10
N PHE A 31 -4.48 -11.10 0.06
CA PHE A 31 -5.03 -12.32 0.67
C PHE A 31 -6.53 -12.16 0.95
N ARG A 32 -6.93 -11.02 1.52
CA ARG A 32 -8.34 -10.72 1.79
C ARG A 32 -9.18 -10.69 0.51
N TYR A 33 -8.71 -10.00 -0.53
CA TYR A 33 -9.37 -9.99 -1.83
C TYR A 33 -9.55 -11.41 -2.39
N GLY A 34 -8.52 -12.25 -2.31
CA GLY A 34 -8.59 -13.64 -2.76
C GLY A 34 -9.60 -14.47 -1.96
N MET A 35 -9.67 -14.28 -0.65
CA MET A 35 -10.67 -14.93 0.21
C MET A 35 -12.09 -14.45 -0.09
N THR A 36 -12.29 -13.16 -0.34
CA THR A 36 -13.60 -12.62 -0.74
C THR A 36 -14.02 -13.19 -2.10
N GLY A 37 -13.14 -13.20 -3.10
CA GLY A 37 -13.45 -13.78 -4.41
C GLY A 37 -13.68 -15.29 -4.35
N TRP A 38 -13.01 -15.99 -3.43
CA TRP A 38 -13.29 -17.40 -3.16
C TRP A 38 -14.66 -17.60 -2.50
N ALA A 39 -15.10 -16.69 -1.62
CA ALA A 39 -16.43 -16.75 -1.03
C ALA A 39 -17.53 -16.41 -2.05
N ASP A 40 -17.32 -15.38 -2.87
CA ASP A 40 -18.23 -14.97 -3.94
C ASP A 40 -18.51 -16.11 -4.93
N SER A 41 -17.54 -16.99 -5.20
CA SER A 41 -17.74 -18.13 -6.12
C SER A 41 -18.68 -19.21 -5.60
N TYR A 42 -19.06 -19.16 -4.32
CA TYR A 42 -20.10 -20.02 -3.75
C TYR A 42 -21.47 -19.33 -3.63
N ASP A 43 -21.56 -18.04 -3.93
CA ASP A 43 -22.80 -17.25 -3.82
C ASP A 43 -23.20 -16.63 -5.17
N ASP A 44 -23.84 -17.45 -6.02
CA ASP A 44 -24.38 -17.00 -7.31
C ASP A 44 -25.63 -16.09 -7.16
N SER A 45 -26.15 -15.92 -5.94
CA SER A 45 -27.40 -15.21 -5.69
C SER A 45 -27.21 -13.72 -5.41
N ASN A 46 -26.00 -13.31 -5.04
CA ASN A 46 -25.64 -11.93 -4.75
C ASN A 46 -24.53 -11.44 -5.70
N PRO A 47 -24.47 -10.12 -5.96
CA PRO A 47 -23.36 -9.56 -6.73
C PRO A 47 -22.03 -9.71 -5.97
N PRO A 48 -20.91 -9.98 -6.67
CA PRO A 48 -19.62 -10.26 -6.04
C PRO A 48 -19.08 -9.05 -5.28
N GLU A 49 -18.58 -9.27 -4.05
CA GLU A 49 -18.03 -8.23 -3.17
C GLU A 49 -16.54 -7.97 -3.39
N ALA A 50 -15.81 -8.92 -3.98
CA ALA A 50 -14.36 -8.82 -4.17
C ALA A 50 -13.91 -7.55 -4.93
N PRO A 51 -14.59 -7.11 -6.02
CA PRO A 51 -14.22 -5.87 -6.71
C PRO A 51 -14.33 -4.63 -5.81
N HIS A 52 -15.31 -4.60 -4.91
CA HIS A 52 -15.52 -3.48 -3.99
C HIS A 52 -14.40 -3.41 -2.93
N GLU A 53 -13.99 -4.57 -2.40
CA GLU A 53 -12.85 -4.67 -1.48
C GLU A 53 -11.53 -4.24 -2.15
N ALA A 54 -11.32 -4.60 -3.42
CA ALA A 54 -10.15 -4.17 -4.19
C ALA A 54 -10.10 -2.65 -4.42
N VAL A 55 -11.24 -2.00 -4.73
CA VAL A 55 -11.33 -0.54 -4.84
C VAL A 55 -11.01 0.14 -3.51
N ARG A 56 -11.56 -0.38 -2.41
CA ARG A 56 -11.29 0.16 -1.07
C ARG A 56 -9.82 0.04 -0.68
N ALA A 57 -9.22 -1.11 -0.95
CA ALA A 57 -7.80 -1.37 -0.73
C ALA A 57 -6.90 -0.44 -1.57
N THR A 58 -7.30 -0.17 -2.82
CA THR A 58 -6.62 0.79 -3.72
C THR A 58 -6.58 2.18 -3.11
N TRP A 59 -7.72 2.69 -2.65
CA TRP A 59 -7.80 4.04 -2.03
C TRP A 59 -7.00 4.13 -0.73
N LEU A 60 -6.98 3.08 0.08
CA LEU A 60 -6.17 3.01 1.29
C LEU A 60 -4.68 3.13 0.98
N LEU A 61 -4.18 2.34 0.01
CA LEU A 61 -2.77 2.37 -0.37
C LEU A 61 -2.39 3.68 -1.05
N PHE A 62 -3.26 4.24 -1.89
CA PHE A 62 -3.05 5.53 -2.51
C PHE A 62 -2.96 6.66 -1.48
N GLY A 63 -3.88 6.70 -0.51
CA GLY A 63 -3.86 7.66 0.60
C GLY A 63 -2.59 7.52 1.45
N ALA A 64 -2.22 6.28 1.78
CA ALA A 64 -0.97 6.00 2.49
C ALA A 64 0.26 6.46 1.70
N ALA A 65 0.29 6.26 0.38
CA ALA A 65 1.39 6.71 -0.46
C ALA A 65 1.59 8.23 -0.39
N ILE A 66 0.49 8.99 -0.44
CA ILE A 66 0.51 10.46 -0.35
C ILE A 66 0.98 10.92 1.02
N VAL A 67 0.38 10.40 2.10
CA VAL A 67 0.68 10.83 3.47
C VAL A 67 2.14 10.53 3.82
N THR A 68 2.56 9.28 3.60
CA THR A 68 3.88 8.83 4.00
C THR A 68 4.97 9.33 3.04
N GLY A 69 4.78 9.12 1.73
CA GLY A 69 5.72 9.56 0.69
C GLY A 69 5.88 11.09 0.64
N GLY A 70 4.77 11.83 0.75
CA GLY A 70 4.76 13.29 0.82
C GLY A 70 5.40 13.81 2.10
N GLY A 71 5.11 13.19 3.24
CA GLY A 71 5.75 13.51 4.53
C GLY A 71 7.27 13.39 4.49
N PHE A 72 7.81 12.32 3.92
CA PHE A 72 9.26 12.16 3.78
C PHE A 72 9.90 13.11 2.76
N HIS A 73 9.16 13.49 1.71
CA HIS A 73 9.62 14.52 0.77
C HIS A 73 9.75 15.89 1.45
N LEU A 74 8.77 16.27 2.28
CA LEU A 74 8.82 17.50 3.08
C LEU A 74 9.98 17.49 4.09
N LEU A 75 10.31 16.33 4.65
CA LEU A 75 11.46 16.13 5.53
C LEU A 75 12.82 16.09 4.81
N ARG A 76 12.88 16.41 3.50
CA ARG A 76 14.07 16.32 2.62
C ARG A 76 14.70 14.92 2.57
N ARG A 77 13.97 13.87 2.96
CA ARG A 77 14.43 12.47 2.91
C ARG A 77 13.92 11.77 1.66
N ARG A 78 14.43 12.22 0.50
CA ARG A 78 13.96 11.80 -0.83
C ARG A 78 13.96 10.29 -1.04
N THR A 79 15.00 9.58 -0.61
CA THR A 79 15.11 8.13 -0.81
C THR A 79 13.99 7.35 -0.11
N CYS A 80 13.63 7.73 1.11
CA CYS A 80 12.54 7.09 1.86
C CYS A 80 11.18 7.39 1.22
N GLY A 81 10.97 8.64 0.80
CA GLY A 81 9.72 9.03 0.14
C GLY A 81 9.51 8.34 -1.20
N THR A 82 10.56 8.21 -2.02
CA THR A 82 10.46 7.52 -3.33
C THR A 82 10.14 6.04 -3.17
N VAL A 83 10.79 5.34 -2.22
CA VAL A 83 10.50 3.91 -1.99
C VAL A 83 9.05 3.70 -1.56
N GLN A 84 8.52 4.52 -0.65
CA GLN A 84 7.12 4.40 -0.23
C GLN A 84 6.13 4.71 -1.35
N LEU A 85 6.40 5.75 -2.15
CA LEU A 85 5.55 6.08 -3.31
C LEU A 85 5.53 4.93 -4.32
N LEU A 86 6.69 4.32 -4.59
CA LEU A 86 6.78 3.18 -5.51
C LEU A 86 6.05 1.95 -4.96
N VAL A 87 6.31 1.57 -3.71
CA VAL A 87 5.74 0.34 -3.14
C VAL A 87 4.23 0.45 -2.96
N LEU A 88 3.76 1.52 -2.31
CA LEU A 88 2.34 1.73 -2.07
C LEU A 88 1.60 2.06 -3.39
N GLY A 89 2.24 2.79 -4.30
CA GLY A 89 1.71 3.07 -5.63
C GLY A 89 1.57 1.81 -6.48
N SER A 90 2.57 0.93 -6.50
CA SER A 90 2.50 -0.36 -7.18
C SER A 90 1.45 -1.28 -6.55
N GLY A 91 1.33 -1.31 -5.22
CA GLY A 91 0.28 -2.05 -4.53
C GLY A 91 -1.13 -1.54 -4.88
N ALA A 92 -1.31 -0.22 -4.93
CA ALA A 92 -2.56 0.40 -5.38
C ALA A 92 -2.88 0.06 -6.84
N ALA A 93 -1.90 0.13 -7.74
CA ALA A 93 -2.07 -0.22 -9.14
C ALA A 93 -2.44 -1.70 -9.34
N LEU A 94 -1.80 -2.60 -8.57
CA LEU A 94 -2.14 -4.02 -8.57
C LEU A 94 -3.61 -4.24 -8.19
N LEU A 95 -4.05 -3.67 -7.06
CA LEU A 95 -5.43 -3.82 -6.59
C LEU A 95 -6.44 -3.14 -7.53
N ALA A 96 -6.08 -2.01 -8.15
CA ALA A 96 -6.91 -1.37 -9.17
C ALA A 96 -7.09 -2.27 -10.40
N SER A 97 -6.03 -2.96 -10.84
CA SER A 97 -6.11 -3.91 -11.96
C SER A 97 -6.98 -5.13 -11.64
N LEU A 98 -6.93 -5.61 -10.38
CA LEU A 98 -7.80 -6.68 -9.90
C LEU A 98 -9.27 -6.24 -9.85
N ALA A 99 -9.55 -5.04 -9.35
CA ALA A 99 -10.89 -4.47 -9.36
C ALA A 99 -11.45 -4.31 -10.79
N ALA A 100 -10.61 -3.91 -11.75
CA ALA A 100 -11.03 -3.71 -13.14
C ALA A 100 -11.19 -5.02 -13.93
N GLY A 101 -10.48 -6.09 -13.56
CA GLY A 101 -10.56 -7.40 -14.21
C GLY A 101 -11.57 -8.37 -13.58
N GLY A 102 -12.08 -8.07 -12.38
CA GLY A 102 -13.11 -8.87 -11.69
C GLY A 102 -14.55 -8.40 -11.91
N GLY A 103 -14.79 -7.49 -12.85
CA GLY A 103 -16.11 -6.99 -13.25
C GLY A 103 -16.63 -7.61 -14.54
#